data_AF-A0A1V1NWY8-F1
#
_entry.id   AF-A0A1V1NWY8-F1
#
_cell.length_a   1.000
_cell.length_b   1.000
_cell.length_c   1.000
_cell.angle_alpha   90.00
_cell.angle_beta   90.00
_cell.angle_gamma   90.00
#
_symmetry.space_group_name_H-M   'P 1'
#
loop_
_entity.id
_entity.type
_entity.pdbx_description
1 polymer ?
#
loop_
_entity_poly.entity_id
_entity_poly.type
_entity_poly.pdbx_seq_one_letter_code
_entity_poly.pdbx_strand_id
1 'polypeptide(L)'
;MEKIICLNCRRVFVASPKHPNQTYCSRKKCQNARKTKWHRKKLATDEDYRKNQSQSYEKWISNKPDYWKKYRDRNPDYTKRNREKQKERDQSKREKVAQAANTSTLQDLAKIDALTSKNQIIPGIYKLIPVNEDNLANMDALTVKITVIS
;
A
#
# COMPACT_ATOMS: atom_id res chain seq x y z
N MET A 1 -8.49 39.86 -11.12
CA MET A 1 -8.35 38.49 -10.56
C MET A 1 -7.28 37.77 -11.37
N GLU A 2 -6.26 37.23 -10.70
CA GLU A 2 -5.13 36.58 -11.35
C GLU A 2 -5.53 35.23 -11.97
N LYS A 3 -5.07 34.96 -13.20
CA LYS A 3 -5.26 33.68 -13.89
C LYS A 3 -4.02 32.82 -13.70
N ILE A 4 -4.20 31.65 -13.11
CA ILE A 4 -3.12 30.73 -12.76
C ILE A 4 -3.41 29.31 -13.25
N ILE A 5 -2.36 28.48 -13.36
CA ILE A 5 -2.46 27.10 -13.87
C ILE A 5 -2.65 26.13 -12.71
N CYS A 6 -3.64 25.24 -12.80
CA CYS A 6 -3.85 24.21 -11.78
C CYS A 6 -2.75 23.14 -11.82
N LEU A 7 -2.11 22.89 -10.67
CA LEU A 7 -1.03 21.89 -10.56
C LEU A 7 -1.48 20.46 -10.90
N ASN A 8 -2.76 20.13 -10.73
CA ASN A 8 -3.27 18.78 -11.00
C ASN A 8 -3.76 18.60 -12.44
N CYS A 9 -4.67 19.45 -12.92
CA CYS A 9 -5.29 19.27 -14.24
C CYS A 9 -4.70 20.17 -15.35
N ARG A 10 -3.72 21.01 -15.01
CA ARG A 10 -3.04 21.94 -15.93
C ARG A 10 -3.94 22.94 -16.67
N ARG A 11 -5.23 23.04 -16.30
CA ARG A 11 -6.13 24.06 -16.84
C ARG A 11 -5.92 25.39 -16.14
N VAL A 12 -6.03 26.47 -16.90
CA VAL A 12 -6.07 27.84 -16.38
C VAL A 12 -7.35 28.04 -15.57
N PHE A 13 -7.25 28.70 -14.43
CA PHE A 13 -8.37 29.09 -13.60
C PHE A 13 -8.12 30.44 -12.93
N VAL A 14 -9.18 31.07 -12.47
CA VAL A 14 -9.11 32.36 -11.78
C VAL A 14 -8.91 32.09 -10.28
N ALA A 15 -7.83 32.61 -9.71
CA ALA A 15 -7.55 32.47 -8.28
C ALA A 15 -8.59 33.24 -7.44
N SER A 16 -9.07 32.63 -6.36
CA SER A 16 -9.99 33.30 -5.44
C SER A 16 -9.26 34.41 -4.66
N PRO A 17 -9.77 35.65 -4.62
CA PRO A 17 -9.16 36.71 -3.80
C PRO A 17 -9.05 36.36 -2.32
N LYS A 18 -9.94 35.50 -1.80
CA LYS A 18 -9.92 35.03 -0.41
C LYS A 18 -8.79 34.04 -0.12
N HIS A 19 -8.16 33.48 -1.16
CA HIS A 19 -7.13 32.45 -1.05
C HIS A 19 -5.97 32.76 -2.01
N PRO A 20 -5.12 33.75 -1.70
CA PRO A 20 -4.05 34.19 -2.59
C PRO A 20 -3.06 33.07 -2.94
N ASN A 21 -2.86 32.10 -2.03
CA ASN A 21 -1.95 30.96 -2.23
C ASN A 21 -2.61 29.75 -2.91
N GLN A 22 -3.71 29.95 -3.66
CA GLN A 22 -4.42 28.86 -4.31
C GLN A 22 -3.60 28.29 -5.47
N THR A 23 -3.34 26.98 -5.46
CA THR A 23 -2.55 26.29 -6.51
C THR A 23 -3.34 25.22 -7.28
N TYR A 24 -4.57 24.96 -6.84
CA TYR A 24 -5.48 23.97 -7.45
C TYR A 24 -6.83 24.62 -7.75
N CYS A 25 -7.41 24.32 -8.91
CA CYS A 25 -8.75 24.79 -9.25
C CYS A 25 -9.82 24.13 -8.36
N SER A 26 -11.03 24.68 -8.35
CA SER A 26 -12.16 24.24 -7.50
C SER A 26 -12.72 22.85 -7.82
N ARG A 27 -12.30 22.22 -8.94
CA ARG A 27 -12.80 20.90 -9.33
C ARG A 27 -12.49 19.84 -8.28
N LYS A 28 -13.48 18.98 -7.99
CA LYS A 28 -13.38 17.91 -6.97
C LYS A 28 -12.13 17.05 -7.11
N LYS A 29 -11.80 16.61 -8.33
CA LYS A 29 -10.59 15.80 -8.61
C LYS A 29 -9.30 16.54 -8.20
N CYS A 30 -9.20 17.84 -8.50
CA CYS A 30 -8.02 18.65 -8.18
C CYS A 30 -7.92 18.97 -6.69
N GLN A 31 -9.06 19.21 -6.03
CA GLN A 31 -9.09 19.41 -4.58
C GLN A 31 -8.76 18.12 -3.81
N ASN A 32 -9.19 16.95 -4.31
CA ASN A 32 -8.79 15.67 -3.75
C ASN A 32 -7.28 15.48 -3.88
N ALA A 33 -6.69 15.75 -5.05
CA ALA A 33 -5.25 15.67 -5.25
C ALA A 33 -4.47 16.60 -4.31
N ARG A 34 -4.95 17.83 -4.09
CA ARG A 34 -4.39 18.77 -3.11
C ARG A 34 -4.40 18.18 -1.70
N LYS A 35 -5.56 17.68 -1.24
CA LYS A 35 -5.71 17.06 0.09
C LYS A 35 -4.81 15.84 0.25
N THR A 36 -4.72 14.98 -0.77
CA THR A 36 -3.82 13.82 -0.77
C THR A 36 -2.36 14.24 -0.67
N LYS A 37 -1.92 15.25 -1.44
CA LYS A 37 -0.55 15.77 -1.39
C LYS A 37 -0.23 16.31 0.01
N TRP A 38 -1.13 17.10 0.58
CA TRP A 38 -0.97 17.63 1.94
C TRP A 38 -0.89 16.51 2.98
N HIS A 39 -1.80 15.54 2.93
CA HIS A 39 -1.85 14.43 3.87
C HIS A 39 -0.56 13.58 3.81
N ARG A 40 -0.08 13.26 2.61
CA ARG A 40 1.21 12.56 2.43
C ARG A 40 2.38 13.35 3.01
N LYS A 41 2.44 14.65 2.73
CA LYS A 41 3.48 15.52 3.29
C LYS A 41 3.42 15.51 4.82
N LYS A 42 2.22 15.67 5.39
CA LYS A 42 2.03 15.65 6.84
C LYS A 42 2.45 14.34 7.47
N LEU A 43 2.04 13.19 6.93
CA LEU A 43 2.48 11.89 7.43
C LEU A 43 4.01 11.70 7.38
N ALA A 44 4.69 12.32 6.41
CA ALA A 44 6.15 12.22 6.26
C ALA A 44 6.93 13.16 7.19
N THR A 45 6.40 14.36 7.48
CA THR A 45 7.14 15.41 8.20
C THR A 45 6.74 15.57 9.66
N ASP A 46 5.57 15.06 10.05
CA ASP A 46 4.92 15.36 11.33
C ASP A 46 4.68 14.05 12.08
N GLU A 47 5.59 13.73 13.01
CA GLU A 47 5.59 12.45 13.73
C GLU A 47 4.36 12.34 14.65
N ASP A 48 3.99 13.42 15.34
CA ASP A 48 2.82 13.46 16.21
C ASP A 48 1.53 13.26 15.42
N TYR A 49 1.43 13.89 14.25
CA TYR A 49 0.30 13.64 13.34
C TYR A 49 0.24 12.16 12.94
N ARG A 50 1.36 11.53 12.60
CA ARG A 50 1.42 10.11 12.26
C ARG A 50 1.00 9.22 13.43
N LYS A 51 1.50 9.46 14.63
CA LYS A 51 1.14 8.71 15.85
C LYS A 51 -0.35 8.83 16.16
N ASN A 52 -0.89 10.04 16.12
CA ASN A 52 -2.31 10.28 16.37
C ASN A 52 -3.21 9.58 15.33
N GLN A 53 -2.80 9.54 14.05
CA GLN A 53 -3.51 8.77 13.02
C GLN A 53 -3.51 7.27 13.33
N SER A 54 -2.37 6.70 13.78
CA SER A 54 -2.30 5.27 14.18
C SER A 54 -3.20 4.97 15.36
N GLN A 55 -3.09 5.75 16.44
CA GLN A 55 -3.91 5.57 17.65
C GLN A 55 -5.41 5.69 17.36
N SER A 56 -5.79 6.66 16.52
CA SER A 56 -7.17 6.84 16.09
C SER A 56 -7.68 5.63 15.32
N TYR A 57 -6.85 5.07 14.45
CA TYR A 57 -7.17 3.87 13.67
C TYR A 57 -7.30 2.62 14.57
N GLU A 58 -6.36 2.41 15.49
CA GLU A 58 -6.38 1.33 16.46
C GLU A 58 -7.63 1.39 17.34
N LYS A 59 -7.94 2.57 17.87
CA LYS A 59 -9.16 2.81 18.65
C LYS A 59 -10.41 2.52 17.83
N TRP A 60 -10.43 2.90 16.55
CA TRP A 60 -11.56 2.63 15.68
C TRP A 60 -11.75 1.13 15.41
N ILE A 61 -10.68 0.38 15.13
CA ILE A 61 -10.75 -1.08 14.95
C ILE A 61 -11.21 -1.76 16.24
N SER A 62 -10.61 -1.40 17.38
CA SER A 62 -10.97 -1.98 18.68
C SER A 62 -12.45 -1.78 19.01
N ASN A 63 -13.00 -0.60 18.70
CA ASN A 63 -14.42 -0.31 18.88
C ASN A 63 -15.34 -0.99 17.84
N LYS A 64 -14.81 -1.41 16.69
CA LYS A 64 -15.59 -1.88 15.54
C LYS A 64 -14.96 -3.12 14.86
N PRO A 65 -14.69 -4.21 15.59
CA PRO A 65 -13.94 -5.36 15.07
C PRO A 65 -14.60 -6.03 13.86
N ASP A 66 -15.93 -6.18 13.88
CA ASP A 66 -16.68 -6.83 12.80
C ASP A 66 -17.06 -5.91 11.64
N TYR A 67 -16.70 -4.63 11.69
CA TYR A 67 -17.22 -3.65 10.74
C TYR A 67 -16.93 -4.04 9.29
N TRP A 68 -15.70 -4.45 8.99
CA TRP A 68 -15.31 -4.82 7.62
C TRP A 68 -15.99 -6.09 7.14
N LYS A 69 -16.22 -7.06 8.02
CA LYS A 69 -16.99 -8.27 7.69
C LYS A 69 -18.43 -7.88 7.31
N LYS A 70 -19.13 -7.19 8.22
CA LYS A 70 -20.50 -6.70 8.01
C LYS A 70 -20.62 -5.74 6.83
N TYR A 71 -19.59 -4.95 6.53
CA TYR A 71 -19.57 -4.07 5.37
C TYR A 71 -19.50 -4.87 4.07
N ARG A 72 -18.63 -5.89 3.99
CA ARG A 72 -18.52 -6.76 2.81
C ARG A 72 -19.79 -7.58 2.58
N ASP A 73 -20.36 -8.14 3.64
CA ASP A 73 -21.61 -8.92 3.56
C ASP A 73 -22.77 -8.07 3.02
N ARG A 74 -22.85 -6.80 3.43
CA ARG A 74 -23.87 -5.85 2.94
C ARG A 74 -23.56 -5.27 1.56
N ASN A 75 -22.35 -5.40 1.05
CA ASN A 75 -21.91 -4.82 -0.23
C ASN A 75 -21.21 -5.87 -1.11
N PRO A 76 -21.91 -6.96 -1.51
CA PRO A 76 -21.31 -8.06 -2.26
C PRO A 76 -20.79 -7.62 -3.63
N ASP A 77 -21.54 -6.79 -4.36
CA ASP A 77 -21.13 -6.31 -5.69
C ASP A 77 -19.90 -5.39 -5.65
N TYR A 78 -19.77 -4.57 -4.60
CA TYR A 78 -18.57 -3.79 -4.38
C TYR A 78 -17.36 -4.69 -4.10
N THR A 79 -17.56 -5.70 -3.25
CA THR A 79 -16.52 -6.64 -2.86
C THR A 79 -16.02 -7.47 -4.05
N LYS A 80 -16.94 -7.98 -4.89
CA LYS A 80 -16.63 -8.75 -6.09
C LYS A 80 -15.81 -7.92 -7.08
N ARG A 81 -16.29 -6.74 -7.46
CA ARG A 81 -15.57 -5.83 -8.36
C ARG A 81 -14.19 -5.44 -7.84
N ASN A 82 -14.05 -5.21 -6.53
CA ASN A 82 -12.76 -4.88 -5.95
C ASN A 82 -11.79 -6.06 -6.00
N ARG A 83 -12.29 -7.29 -5.85
CA ARG A 83 -11.50 -8.53 -5.97
C ARG A 83 -11.05 -8.77 -7.41
N GLU A 84 -11.91 -8.55 -8.41
CA GLU A 84 -11.54 -8.64 -9.84
C GLU A 84 -10.43 -7.64 -10.19
N LYS A 85 -10.60 -6.37 -9.82
CA LYS A 85 -9.57 -5.34 -10.02
C LYS A 85 -8.26 -5.62 -9.28
N GLN A 86 -8.31 -6.36 -8.16
CA GLN A 86 -7.11 -6.78 -7.45
C GLN A 86 -6.35 -7.83 -8.28
N LYS A 87 -7.04 -8.81 -8.86
CA LYS A 87 -6.43 -9.80 -9.76
C LYS A 87 -5.74 -9.12 -10.95
N GLU A 88 -6.39 -8.17 -11.60
CA GLU A 88 -5.81 -7.38 -12.70
C GLU A 88 -4.51 -6.66 -12.27
N ARG A 89 -4.53 -6.01 -11.10
CA ARG A 89 -3.35 -5.31 -10.57
C ARG A 89 -2.21 -6.28 -10.26
N ASP A 90 -2.52 -7.43 -9.68
CA ASP A 90 -1.50 -8.42 -9.30
C ASP A 90 -0.91 -9.10 -10.54
N GLN A 91 -1.73 -9.38 -11.57
CA GLN A 91 -1.27 -9.82 -12.88
C GLN A 91 -0.32 -8.80 -13.51
N SER A 92 -0.72 -7.52 -13.59
CA SER A 92 0.13 -6.47 -14.16
C SER A 92 1.45 -6.31 -13.40
N LYS A 93 1.46 -6.51 -12.08
CA LYS A 93 2.71 -6.54 -11.29
C LYS A 93 3.59 -7.72 -11.67
N ARG A 94 3.03 -8.93 -11.80
CA ARG A 94 3.78 -10.13 -12.21
C ARG A 94 4.39 -9.94 -13.60
N GLU A 95 3.63 -9.41 -14.55
CA GLU A 95 4.10 -9.12 -15.90
C GLU A 95 5.26 -8.10 -15.91
N LYS A 96 5.16 -7.02 -15.12
CA LYS A 96 6.25 -6.04 -14.98
C LYS A 96 7.52 -6.65 -14.39
N VAL A 97 7.38 -7.53 -13.39
CA VAL A 97 8.51 -8.24 -12.79
C VAL A 97 9.14 -9.20 -13.80
N ALA A 98 8.34 -9.94 -14.58
CA ALA A 98 8.84 -10.82 -15.62
C ALA A 98 9.55 -10.05 -16.76
N GLN A 99 9.00 -8.92 -17.19
CA GLN A 99 9.64 -8.05 -18.20
C GLN A 99 10.95 -7.43 -17.70
N ALA A 100 11.00 -7.02 -16.42
CA ALA A 100 12.23 -6.55 -15.80
C ALA A 100 13.30 -7.66 -15.70
N ALA A 101 12.90 -8.91 -15.46
CA ALA A 101 13.80 -10.07 -15.44
C ALA A 101 14.30 -10.45 -16.85
N ASN A 102 13.50 -10.23 -17.90
CA ASN A 102 13.87 -10.53 -19.29
C ASN A 102 14.75 -9.45 -19.96
N THR A 103 14.91 -8.27 -19.35
CA THR A 103 15.81 -7.19 -19.83
C THR A 103 17.21 -7.38 -19.24
N SER A 104 17.73 -8.60 -19.39
CA SER A 104 19.05 -9.03 -18.92
C SER A 104 20.17 -8.52 -19.85
N THR A 105 20.48 -7.24 -19.76
CA THR A 105 21.87 -6.76 -19.81
C THR A 105 22.09 -5.87 -18.62
N LEU A 106 22.24 -6.51 -17.47
CA LEU A 106 23.30 -6.29 -16.49
C LEU A 106 22.98 -7.23 -15.33
N GLN A 107 23.89 -8.17 -15.07
CA GLN A 107 24.01 -8.82 -13.78
C GLN A 107 23.83 -7.80 -12.63
N ASP A 108 23.28 -8.28 -11.51
CA ASP A 108 23.11 -7.58 -10.22
C ASP A 108 21.84 -6.78 -9.95
N LEU A 109 20.66 -7.37 -10.22
CA LEU A 109 19.46 -7.05 -9.46
C LEU A 109 18.74 -8.33 -9.01
N ALA A 110 19.49 -9.23 -8.37
CA ALA A 110 18.88 -10.20 -7.46
C ALA A 110 18.13 -9.42 -6.36
N LYS A 111 16.90 -9.85 -6.08
CA LYS A 111 16.23 -9.53 -4.81
C LYS A 111 17.24 -9.80 -3.68
N ILE A 112 17.51 -8.78 -2.86
CA ILE A 112 18.29 -8.91 -1.61
C ILE A 112 17.72 -10.00 -0.67
N ASP A 113 16.48 -10.47 -0.88
CA ASP A 113 15.84 -11.51 -0.04
C ASP A 113 15.68 -12.89 -0.71
N ALA A 114 16.19 -13.10 -1.94
CA ALA A 114 16.15 -14.41 -2.58
C ALA A 114 17.50 -15.11 -2.40
N LEU A 115 17.55 -16.00 -1.40
CA LEU A 115 18.68 -16.88 -1.05
C LEU A 115 19.46 -17.34 -2.28
N THR A 116 20.60 -16.68 -2.55
CA THR A 116 21.61 -17.17 -3.49
C THR A 116 22.91 -17.32 -2.74
N SER A 117 22.90 -18.23 -1.78
CA SER A 117 24.08 -18.82 -1.15
C SER A 117 23.58 -20.07 -0.46
N LYS A 118 24.38 -21.14 -0.48
CA LYS A 118 24.14 -22.36 0.29
C LYS A 118 24.05 -21.98 1.77
N ASN A 119 22.87 -21.63 2.25
CA ASN A 119 22.67 -21.28 3.64
C ASN A 119 22.74 -22.58 4.42
N GLN A 120 23.84 -22.78 5.14
CA GLN A 120 23.87 -23.68 6.28
C GLN A 120 22.67 -23.30 7.15
N ILE A 121 21.75 -24.25 7.36
CA ILE A 121 20.56 -24.01 8.18
C ILE A 121 21.06 -23.69 9.59
N ILE A 122 20.89 -22.43 10.01
CA ILE A 122 21.32 -21.97 11.33
C ILE A 122 20.41 -22.66 12.37
N PRO A 123 20.95 -23.37 13.38
CA PRO A 123 20.14 -23.91 14.46
C PRO A 123 19.37 -22.79 15.16
N GLY A 124 18.07 -22.96 15.37
CA GLY A 124 17.23 -21.89 15.92
C GLY A 124 15.75 -22.22 15.98
N ILE A 125 14.98 -21.28 16.53
CA ILE A 125 13.51 -21.36 16.56
C ILE A 125 12.97 -20.61 15.36
N TYR A 126 12.21 -21.32 14.53
CA TYR A 126 11.62 -20.81 13.31
C TYR A 126 10.10 -20.83 13.40
N LYS A 127 9.46 -19.89 12.69
CA LYS A 127 8.03 -19.84 12.52
C LYS A 127 7.71 -20.18 11.06
N LEU A 128 7.13 -21.35 10.83
CA LEU A 128 6.70 -21.81 9.51
C LEU A 128 5.29 -21.31 9.24
N ILE A 129 5.10 -20.69 8.09
CA ILE A 129 3.79 -20.21 7.63
C ILE A 129 3.46 -21.00 6.37
N PRO A 130 2.37 -21.79 6.34
CA PRO A 130 1.98 -22.51 5.14
C PRO A 130 1.59 -21.52 4.04
N VAL A 131 2.19 -21.69 2.87
CA VAL A 131 1.87 -20.87 1.69
C VAL A 131 0.80 -21.61 0.89
N ASN A 132 -0.46 -21.28 1.12
CA ASN A 132 -1.56 -21.73 0.27
C ASN A 132 -1.88 -20.62 -0.75
N GLU A 133 -2.08 -21.01 -2.02
CA GLU A 133 -2.33 -20.08 -3.14
C GLU A 133 -3.54 -19.14 -2.92
N ASP A 134 -4.43 -19.49 -1.99
CA ASP A 134 -5.68 -18.77 -1.71
C ASP A 134 -5.78 -18.10 -0.33
N ASN A 135 -4.79 -18.26 0.56
CA ASN A 135 -4.86 -17.69 1.92
C ASN A 135 -3.64 -16.84 2.27
N LEU A 136 -3.77 -15.53 2.08
CA LEU A 136 -2.83 -14.51 2.51
C LEU A 136 -3.07 -14.08 3.96
N ALA A 137 -3.45 -15.00 4.85
CA ALA A 137 -3.74 -14.71 6.24
C ALA A 137 -2.82 -15.56 7.16
N ASN A 138 -2.08 -14.87 8.03
CA ASN A 138 -1.15 -15.42 9.03
C ASN A 138 -1.87 -16.16 10.18
N MET A 139 -2.81 -17.06 9.88
CA MET A 139 -3.63 -17.67 10.93
C MET A 139 -2.99 -18.94 11.53
N ASP A 140 -2.19 -19.70 10.76
CA ASP A 140 -1.75 -21.04 11.16
C ASP A 140 -0.22 -21.20 11.17
N ALA A 141 0.48 -20.31 11.86
CA ALA A 141 1.93 -20.38 11.91
C ALA A 141 2.44 -21.37 12.97
N LEU A 142 3.18 -22.38 12.53
CA LEU A 142 3.76 -23.44 13.35
C LEU A 142 5.17 -23.03 13.82
N THR A 143 5.44 -23.13 15.12
CA THR A 143 6.79 -22.88 15.67
C THR A 143 7.56 -24.20 15.70
N VAL A 144 8.71 -24.23 15.02
CA VAL A 144 9.61 -25.41 14.98
C VAL A 144 11.00 -25.04 15.46
N LYS A 145 11.67 -25.95 16.18
CA LYS A 145 13.08 -25.81 16.55
C LYS A 145 13.91 -26.67 15.61
N ILE A 146 14.82 -26.05 14.87
CA ILE A 146 15.76 -26.75 14.00
C ILE A 146 17.10 -26.85 14.73
N THR A 147 17.64 -28.06 14.83
CA THR A 147 18.97 -28.34 15.37
C THR A 147 19.77 -29.13 14.35
N VAL A 148 21.00 -28.69 14.06
CA VAL A 148 21.93 -29.46 13.24
C VAL A 148 22.58 -30.51 14.13
N ILE A 149 22.45 -31.79 13.76
CA ILE A 149 23.18 -32.89 14.38
C ILE A 149 24.39 -33.14 13.47
N SER A 150 25.60 -32.94 14.00
CA SER A 150 26.85 -33.36 13.37
C SER A 150 27.17 -34.79 13.74
#